data_AF-A0A2V8SD94-F1
#
_entry.id   AF-A0A2V8SD94-F1
#
_cell.length_a   1.000
_cell.length_b   1.000
_cell.length_c   1.000
_cell.angle_alpha   90.00
_cell.angle_beta   90.00
_cell.angle_gamma   90.00
#
_symmetry.space_group_name_H-M   'P 1'
#
loop_
_entity.id
_entity.type
_entity.pdbx_description
1 polymer ?
#
loop_
_entity_poly.entity_id
_entity_poly.type
_entity_poly.pdbx_seq_one_letter_code
_entity_poly.pdbx_strand_id
1 'polypeptide(L)'
;MFHELAHVLLGHTAAGQTHDGESLPRSLQEAEAESVALICCEALQLAGAEYCRGYIQNWLKGAPIPERSAQKIFHAADQIIKAGQPQEGTPAHA
;
A
#
# COMPACT_ATOMS: atom_id res chain seq x y z
N MET A 1 2.91 -4.64 -9.40
CA MET A 1 2.76 -5.82 -8.53
C MET A 1 2.34 -5.43 -7.12
N PHE A 2 3.13 -4.61 -6.39
CA PHE A 2 2.77 -4.21 -5.02
C PHE A 2 1.44 -3.47 -4.88
N HIS A 3 1.00 -2.74 -5.89
CA HIS A 3 -0.31 -2.07 -5.94
C HIS A 3 -1.48 -3.05 -5.66
N GLU A 4 -1.54 -4.17 -6.38
CA GLU A 4 -2.60 -5.17 -6.19
C GLU A 4 -2.51 -5.87 -4.84
N LEU A 5 -1.29 -6.15 -4.35
CA LEU A 5 -1.09 -6.70 -3.01
C LEU A 5 -1.56 -5.71 -1.93
N ALA A 6 -1.33 -4.41 -2.14
CA ALA A 6 -1.81 -3.37 -1.25
C ALA A 6 -3.33 -3.35 -1.20
N HIS A 7 -4.03 -3.52 -2.33
CA HIS A 7 -5.50 -3.64 -2.33
C HIS A 7 -6.00 -4.79 -1.44
N VAL A 8 -5.30 -5.92 -1.41
CA VAL A 8 -5.64 -7.04 -0.52
C VAL A 8 -5.40 -6.65 0.95
N LEU A 9 -4.22 -6.14 1.28
CA LEU A 9 -3.85 -5.81 2.66
C LEU A 9 -4.65 -4.64 3.25
N LEU A 10 -5.07 -3.69 2.41
CA LEU A 10 -5.91 -2.56 2.79
C LEU A 10 -7.40 -2.92 2.84
N GLY A 11 -7.78 -4.14 2.42
CA GLY A 11 -9.16 -4.61 2.39
C GLY A 11 -10.00 -4.03 1.26
N HIS A 12 -9.38 -3.45 0.23
CA HIS A 12 -10.07 -2.87 -0.93
C HIS A 12 -10.73 -3.92 -1.83
N THR A 13 -10.31 -5.19 -1.75
CA THR A 13 -10.88 -6.29 -2.52
C THR A 13 -12.15 -6.90 -1.91
N ALA A 14 -12.49 -6.54 -0.67
CA ALA A 14 -13.68 -7.06 0.00
C ALA A 14 -14.93 -6.34 -0.52
N ALA A 15 -15.49 -6.82 -1.64
CA ALA A 15 -16.80 -6.37 -2.10
C ALA A 15 -17.86 -6.70 -1.02
N GLY A 16 -18.39 -5.68 -0.33
CA GLY A 16 -19.60 -5.83 0.50
C GLY A 16 -19.39 -6.02 2.00
N GLN A 17 -18.21 -5.78 2.58
CA GLN A 17 -18.14 -5.57 4.04
C GLN A 17 -18.62 -4.15 4.37
N THR A 18 -19.94 -4.01 4.52
CA THR A 18 -20.58 -2.89 5.20
C THR A 18 -20.12 -2.85 6.65
N HIS A 19 -18.95 -2.26 6.90
CA HIS A 19 -18.73 -1.53 8.13
C HIS A 19 -19.57 -0.23 8.01
N ASP A 20 -20.26 0.19 9.07
CA ASP A 20 -21.17 1.35 9.12
C ASP A 20 -20.54 2.73 8.81
N GLY A 21 -19.39 2.77 8.12
CA GLY A 21 -18.75 3.99 7.61
C GLY A 21 -18.84 4.06 6.09
N GLU A 22 -19.00 5.27 5.55
CA GLU A 22 -18.94 5.54 4.11
C GLU A 22 -17.79 4.76 3.45
N SER A 23 -18.12 4.06 2.36
CA SER A 23 -17.12 3.44 1.50
C SER A 23 -16.09 4.50 1.09
N LEU A 24 -14.80 4.21 1.32
CA LEU A 24 -13.72 5.11 0.95
C LEU A 24 -13.86 5.51 -0.53
N PRO A 25 -13.72 6.79 -0.89
CA PRO A 25 -13.72 7.19 -2.29
C PRO A 25 -12.70 6.37 -3.08
N ARG A 26 -13.08 5.88 -4.27
CA ARG A 26 -12.19 5.05 -5.09
C ARG A 26 -10.83 5.72 -5.31
N SER A 27 -10.80 7.03 -5.55
CA SER A 27 -9.56 7.79 -5.71
C SER A 27 -8.62 7.64 -4.51
N LEU A 28 -9.14 7.61 -3.29
CA LEU A 28 -8.34 7.42 -2.08
C LEU A 28 -7.87 5.97 -1.95
N GLN A 29 -8.71 4.99 -2.29
CA GLN A 29 -8.31 3.57 -2.30
C GLN A 29 -7.13 3.31 -3.25
N GLU A 30 -7.20 3.88 -4.46
CA GLU A 30 -6.15 3.76 -5.49
C GLU A 30 -4.88 4.53 -5.07
N ALA A 31 -5.04 5.71 -4.46
CA ALA A 31 -3.92 6.47 -3.92
C ALA A 31 -3.22 5.76 -2.75
N GLU A 32 -3.98 5.11 -1.86
CA GLU A 32 -3.41 4.28 -0.79
C GLU A 32 -2.62 3.10 -1.36
N ALA A 33 -3.20 2.36 -2.31
CA ALA A 33 -2.54 1.21 -2.94
C ALA A 33 -1.25 1.61 -3.69
N GLU A 34 -1.29 2.70 -4.46
CA GLU A 34 -0.13 3.21 -5.17
C GLU A 34 0.95 3.77 -4.23
N SER A 35 0.56 4.34 -3.08
CA SER A 35 1.50 4.81 -2.06
C SER A 35 2.24 3.65 -1.38
N VAL A 36 1.56 2.53 -1.12
CA VAL A 36 2.22 1.31 -0.65
C VAL A 36 3.22 0.81 -1.68
N ALA A 37 2.83 0.78 -2.96
CA ALA A 37 3.73 0.38 -4.04
C ALA A 37 4.97 1.29 -4.13
N LEU A 38 4.80 2.60 -4.01
CA LEU A 38 5.90 3.56 -3.97
C LEU A 38 6.88 3.25 -2.83
N ILE A 39 6.39 3.07 -1.59
CA ILE A 39 7.24 2.79 -0.43
C ILE A 39 8.00 1.48 -0.63
N CYS A 40 7.34 0.41 -1.08
CA CYS A 40 7.99 -0.88 -1.32
C CYS A 40 9.07 -0.78 -2.41
N CYS A 41 8.79 -0.08 -3.53
CA CYS A 41 9.77 0.11 -4.59
C CYS A 41 10.99 0.92 -4.11
N GLU A 42 10.78 2.01 -3.39
CA GLU A 42 11.87 2.85 -2.85
C GLU A 42 12.69 2.09 -1.80
N ALA A 43 12.02 1.41 -0.86
CA ALA A 43 12.69 0.69 0.23
C ALA A 43 13.50 -0.51 -0.27
N LEU A 44 13.03 -1.19 -1.33
CA LEU A 44 13.70 -2.35 -1.93
C LEU A 44 14.61 -1.97 -3.12
N GLN A 45 14.74 -0.68 -3.42
CA GLN A 45 15.53 -0.15 -4.55
C GLN A 45 15.13 -0.76 -5.91
N LEU A 46 13.84 -0.99 -6.10
CA LEU A 46 13.27 -1.53 -7.33
C LEU A 46 12.86 -0.40 -8.29
N ALA A 47 12.93 -0.66 -9.59
CA ALA A 47 12.37 0.23 -10.59
C ALA A 47 10.85 0.36 -10.39
N GLY A 48 10.30 1.53 -10.72
CA GLY A 48 8.85 1.76 -10.73
C GLY A 48 8.37 2.92 -9.87
N ALA A 49 9.17 3.38 -8.91
CA ALA A 49 8.83 4.47 -8.00
C ALA A 49 8.44 5.79 -8.72
N GLU A 50 9.09 6.09 -9.85
CA GLU A 50 8.80 7.28 -10.65
C GLU A 50 7.37 7.30 -11.20
N TYR A 51 6.85 6.13 -11.62
CA TYR A 51 5.49 6.03 -12.14
C TYR A 51 4.46 6.20 -11.01
N CYS A 52 4.75 5.63 -9.84
CA CYS A 52 3.86 5.71 -8.68
C CYS A 52 3.58 7.15 -8.25
N ARG A 53 4.60 8.01 -8.27
CA ARG A 53 4.47 9.43 -7.90
C ARG A 53 3.44 10.15 -8.78
N GLY A 54 3.47 9.92 -10.10
CA GLY A 54 2.53 10.50 -11.04
C GLY A 54 1.09 10.02 -10.80
N TYR A 55 0.90 8.73 -10.57
CA TYR A 55 -0.42 8.15 -10.29
C TYR A 55 -1.02 8.66 -8.98
N ILE A 56 -0.23 8.71 -7.89
CA ILE A 56 -0.69 9.26 -6.60
C ILE A 56 -1.16 10.71 -6.76
N GLN A 57 -0.38 11.55 -7.46
CA GLN A 57 -0.75 12.93 -7.73
C GLN A 57 -2.04 13.03 -8.55
N ASN A 58 -2.19 12.19 -9.57
CA ASN A 58 -3.38 12.14 -10.41
C ASN A 58 -4.64 11.71 -9.65
N TRP A 59 -4.53 10.72 -8.75
CA TRP A 59 -5.65 10.25 -7.94
C TRP A 59 -6.11 11.28 -6.92
N LEU A 60 -5.17 11.92 -6.24
CA LEU A 60 -5.46 12.90 -5.19
C LEU A 60 -5.85 14.27 -5.74
N LYS A 61 -5.43 14.62 -6.96
CA LYS A 61 -5.67 15.95 -7.56
C LYS A 61 -5.31 17.11 -6.63
N GLY A 62 -4.22 16.95 -5.88
CA GLY A 62 -3.73 17.93 -4.90
C GLY A 62 -4.37 17.85 -3.51
N ALA A 63 -5.33 16.95 -3.28
CA ALA A 63 -5.83 16.66 -1.94
C ALA A 63 -4.75 15.99 -1.07
N PRO A 64 -4.68 16.30 0.24
CA PRO A 64 -3.77 15.60 1.14
C PRO A 64 -4.25 14.17 1.40
N ILE A 65 -3.31 13.28 1.73
CA ILE A 65 -3.62 11.95 2.26
C ILE A 65 -4.12 12.13 3.70
N PRO A 66 -5.32 11.62 4.07
CA PRO A 66 -5.78 11.65 5.46
C PRO A 66 -4.85 10.86 6.38
N GLU A 67 -4.71 11.30 7.64
CA GLU A 67 -3.83 10.67 8.63
C GLU A 67 -4.09 9.16 8.79
N ARG A 68 -5.38 8.76 8.86
CA ARG A 68 -5.76 7.34 8.94
C ARG A 68 -5.30 6.54 7.72
N SER A 69 -5.34 7.15 6.54
CA SER A 69 -4.84 6.54 5.30
C SER A 69 -3.32 6.41 5.33
N ALA A 70 -2.60 7.44 5.78
CA ALA A 70 -1.14 7.37 5.93
C ALA A 70 -0.72 6.23 6.87
N GLN A 71 -1.38 6.08 8.01
CA GLN A 71 -1.12 4.98 8.95
C GLN A 71 -1.33 3.60 8.32
N LYS A 72 -2.44 3.42 7.59
CA LYS A 72 -2.71 2.17 6.85
C LYS A 72 -1.66 1.87 5.78
N ILE A 73 -1.27 2.89 5.00
CA ILE A 73 -0.24 2.80 3.96
C ILE A 73 1.08 2.29 4.58
N PHE A 74 1.56 2.94 5.65
CA PHE A 74 2.81 2.52 6.30
C PHE A 74 2.70 1.12 6.90
N HIS A 75 1.58 0.78 7.53
CA HIS A 75 1.36 -0.54 8.10
C HIS A 75 1.34 -1.65 7.04
N ALA A 76 0.70 -1.42 5.90
CA ALA A 76 0.68 -2.38 4.79
C ALA A 76 2.07 -2.54 4.14
N ALA A 77 2.79 -1.44 3.91
CA ALA A 77 4.15 -1.49 3.37
C ALA A 77 5.12 -2.21 4.32
N ASP A 78 5.04 -1.96 5.62
CA ASP A 78 5.85 -2.63 6.65
C ASP A 78 5.60 -4.15 6.66
N GLN A 79 4.33 -4.58 6.57
CA GLN A 79 3.99 -6.01 6.45
C GLN A 79 4.61 -6.66 5.22
N ILE A 80 4.55 -6.00 4.05
CA ILE A 80 5.15 -6.50 2.80
C ILE A 80 6.66 -6.67 2.95
N ILE A 81 7.35 -5.66 3.48
CA ILE A 81 8.81 -5.67 3.62
C ILE A 81 9.24 -6.75 4.62
N LYS A 82 8.58 -6.84 5.78
CA LYS A 82 8.89 -7.85 6.80
C LYS A 82 8.60 -9.28 6.34
N ALA A 83 7.59 -9.49 5.49
CA ALA A 83 7.30 -10.81 4.94
C ALA A 83 8.44 -11.36 4.07
N GLY A 84 9.30 -10.49 3.52
CA GLY A 84 10.49 -10.88 2.77
C GLY A 84 11.76 -11.05 3.63
N GLN A 85 11.71 -10.73 4.92
CA GLN A 85 12.85 -10.84 5.82
C GLN A 85 12.88 -12.20 6.52
N PRO A 86 14.07 -12.76 6.79
CA PRO A 86 14.16 -13.99 7.57
C PRO A 86 13.58 -13.76 8.96
N GLN A 87 12.71 -14.67 9.41
CA GLN A 87 12.26 -14.66 10.80
C GLN A 87 13.46 -14.95 11.69
N GLU A 88 13.71 -14.07 12.67
CA GLU A 88 14.76 -14.29 13.67
C GLU A 88 14.58 -15.69 14.29
N GLY A 89 15.55 -16.59 14.04
CA GLY A 89 15.57 -17.94 14.58
C GLY A 89 15.31 -19.10 13.61
N THR A 90 15.04 -18.85 12.33
CA THR A 90 14.95 -19.95 11.34
C THR A 90 16.30 -20.15 10.65
N PRO A 91 16.99 -21.31 10.78
CA PRO A 91 18.23 -21.55 10.08
C PRO A 91 17.98 -21.52 8.57
N ALA A 92 18.82 -20.77 7.84
CA ALA A 92 18.80 -20.76 6.39
C ALA A 92 19.10 -22.18 5.88
N HIS A 93 18.09 -22.84 5.30
CA HIS A 93 18.33 -24.07 4.57
C HIS A 93 19.04 -23.70 3.26
N ALA A 94 20.32 -24.08 3.20
CA ALA A 94 21.21 -23.97 2.06
C ALA A 94 20.76 -24.84 0.88
#